data_AF-A0A6N8BLS0-F1
#
_entry.id   AF-A0A6N8BLS0-F1
#
_cell.length_a   1.000
_cell.length_b   1.000
_cell.length_c   1.000
_cell.angle_alpha   90.00
_cell.angle_beta   90.00
_cell.angle_gamma   90.00
#
_symmetry.space_group_name_H-M   'P 1'
#
loop_
_entity.id
_entity.type
_entity.pdbx_description
1 polymer ?
#
loop_
_entity_poly.entity_id
_entity_poly.type
_entity_poly.pdbx_seq_one_letter_code
_entity_poly.pdbx_strand_id
1 'polypeptide(L)'
;MREKIIRFSTTLPCLLPLLCGLAFVPAAAQGGELVAVTTPQISKPEMPKVIFPHDKHVEAVEAKNGDCSTCHNMTDAGMSETLKDVTSVAAKKQVTYMHATCTECHVKAGKGPRLVDCRVCHNERTASEFAGKKK
;
A
#
# COMPACT_ATOMS: atom_id res chain seq x y z
N MET A 1 -2.74 77.02 29.66
CA MET A 1 -3.89 76.57 30.47
C MET A 1 -4.00 75.05 30.36
N ARG A 2 -4.09 74.37 31.52
CA ARG A 2 -4.60 72.99 31.77
C ARG A 2 -4.02 71.83 30.93
N GLU A 3 -3.11 71.01 31.46
CA GLU A 3 -3.25 69.94 32.48
C GLU A 3 -3.69 68.57 31.91
N LYS A 4 -2.76 67.60 32.04
CA LYS A 4 -2.91 66.15 32.38
C LYS A 4 -3.70 65.27 31.37
N ILE A 5 -3.42 63.98 31.17
CA ILE A 5 -3.25 62.91 32.15
C ILE A 5 -2.44 61.75 31.51
N ILE A 6 -1.46 61.27 32.27
CA ILE A 6 -0.73 60.00 32.13
C ILE A 6 -1.69 58.83 32.36
N ARG A 7 -1.65 57.79 31.51
CA ARG A 7 -2.02 56.42 31.93
C ARG A 7 -1.07 55.38 31.34
N PHE A 8 -0.11 55.00 32.17
CA PHE A 8 0.59 53.71 32.12
C PHE A 8 -0.27 52.71 32.89
N SER A 9 -0.63 51.58 32.29
CA SER A 9 -1.16 50.38 32.98
C SER A 9 -1.07 49.22 32.00
N THR A 10 0.06 48.50 31.96
CA THR A 10 0.33 47.22 32.65
C THR A 10 -0.48 46.01 32.15
N THR A 11 0.28 44.94 31.90
CA THR A 11 -0.06 43.50 31.86
C THR A 11 -0.64 42.86 30.59
N LEU A 12 0.27 42.29 29.79
CA LEU A 12 0.15 40.96 29.15
C LEU A 12 0.13 39.93 30.31
N PRO A 13 -0.76 38.90 30.38
CA PRO A 13 -0.60 37.72 29.52
C PRO A 13 -1.87 36.89 29.18
N CYS A 14 -1.67 35.97 28.22
CA CYS A 14 -2.31 34.65 28.08
C CYS A 14 -3.82 34.50 28.33
N LEU A 15 -4.57 34.26 27.25
CA LEU A 15 -5.61 33.22 27.19
C LEU A 15 -6.03 33.00 25.71
N LEU A 16 -5.26 32.19 24.99
CA LEU A 16 -5.75 31.51 23.78
C LEU A 16 -6.45 30.21 24.26
N PRO A 17 -7.77 30.07 24.15
CA PRO A 17 -8.40 28.78 24.37
C PRO A 17 -8.24 27.92 23.11
N LEU A 18 -7.52 26.82 23.29
CA LEU A 18 -8.06 25.48 23.09
C LEU A 18 -8.86 25.25 21.79
N LEU A 19 -8.16 24.82 20.74
CA LEU A 19 -8.70 23.93 19.70
C LEU A 19 -7.52 23.12 19.13
N CYS A 20 -6.93 22.28 19.98
CA CYS A 20 -6.10 21.18 19.52
C CYS A 20 -7.08 20.14 18.94
N GLY A 21 -7.55 20.39 17.73
CA GLY A 21 -8.24 19.38 16.94
C GLY A 21 -7.25 18.24 16.75
N LEU A 22 -7.54 17.10 17.39
CA LEU A 22 -6.99 15.81 16.99
C LEU A 22 -7.46 15.57 15.55
N ALA A 23 -6.75 16.16 14.60
CA ALA A 23 -6.74 15.69 13.24
C ALA A 23 -6.22 14.25 13.33
N PHE A 24 -7.13 13.30 13.23
CA PHE A 24 -6.79 11.96 12.78
C PHE A 24 -6.21 12.14 11.38
N VAL A 25 -4.90 12.34 11.32
CA VAL A 25 -4.15 12.19 10.09
C VAL A 25 -4.31 10.70 9.77
N PRO A 26 -4.97 10.32 8.67
CA PRO A 26 -4.91 8.93 8.23
C PRO A 26 -3.43 8.61 8.10
N ALA A 27 -2.97 7.56 8.78
CA ALA A 27 -1.59 7.13 8.68
C ALA A 27 -1.33 6.84 7.21
N ALA A 28 -0.68 7.77 6.52
CA ALA A 28 -0.23 7.56 5.16
C ALA A 28 0.60 6.28 5.18
N ALA A 29 0.30 5.36 4.25
CA ALA A 29 1.08 4.16 4.06
C ALA A 29 2.56 4.56 4.03
N GLN A 30 3.37 4.01 4.94
CA GLN A 30 4.78 4.33 5.04
C GLN A 30 5.48 3.63 3.88
N GLY A 31 5.47 4.30 2.72
CA GLY A 31 5.78 3.73 1.41
C GLY A 31 7.02 2.87 1.41
N GLY A 32 6.83 1.55 1.41
CA GLY A 32 7.94 0.62 1.46
C GLY A 32 7.58 -0.82 1.79
N GLU A 33 6.32 -1.12 2.08
CA GLU A 33 5.89 -2.48 2.37
C GLU A 33 6.19 -3.39 1.17
N LEU A 34 7.05 -4.39 1.42
CA LEU A 34 7.32 -5.48 0.51
C LEU A 34 6.67 -6.74 1.07
N VAL A 35 5.79 -7.35 0.29
CA VAL A 35 5.14 -8.60 0.66
C VAL A 35 5.54 -9.70 -0.31
N ALA A 36 5.84 -10.89 0.19
CA ALA A 36 6.12 -12.03 -0.66
C ALA A 36 4.80 -12.60 -1.20
N VAL A 37 4.69 -12.79 -2.51
CA VAL A 37 3.55 -13.53 -3.09
C VAL A 37 3.67 -15.01 -2.69
N THR A 38 2.68 -15.50 -1.95
CA THR A 38 2.68 -16.87 -1.39
C THR A 38 1.77 -17.84 -2.15
N THR A 39 0.85 -17.35 -2.98
CA THR A 39 -0.07 -18.18 -3.77
C THR A 39 0.14 -17.92 -5.26
N PRO A 40 0.27 -18.96 -6.11
CA PRO A 40 0.28 -20.38 -5.77
C PRO A 40 1.50 -20.84 -4.96
N GLN A 41 1.33 -21.91 -4.19
CA GLN A 41 2.43 -22.60 -3.53
C GLN A 41 3.15 -23.49 -4.54
N ILE A 42 4.39 -23.14 -4.87
CA ILE A 42 5.22 -23.85 -5.86
C ILE A 42 6.43 -24.45 -5.14
N SER A 43 6.54 -25.78 -5.16
CA SER A 43 7.62 -26.49 -4.46
C SER A 43 8.99 -26.32 -5.14
N LYS A 44 9.00 -26.19 -6.47
CA LYS A 44 10.21 -25.99 -7.29
C LYS A 44 9.94 -24.89 -8.32
N PRO A 45 10.06 -23.61 -7.94
CA PRO A 45 9.76 -22.52 -8.86
C PRO A 45 10.87 -22.36 -9.91
N GLU A 46 10.48 -22.15 -11.16
CA GLU A 46 11.40 -21.91 -12.29
C GLU A 46 12.01 -20.48 -12.27
N MET A 47 11.36 -19.57 -11.55
CA MET A 47 11.77 -18.17 -11.42
C MET A 47 11.77 -17.74 -9.95
N PRO A 48 12.54 -16.68 -9.59
CA PRO A 48 12.52 -16.12 -8.24
C PRO A 48 11.11 -15.77 -7.76
N LYS A 49 10.86 -15.88 -6.46
CA LYS A 49 9.58 -15.47 -5.87
C LYS A 49 9.32 -13.98 -6.11
N VAL A 50 8.09 -13.63 -6.48
CA VAL A 50 7.69 -12.22 -6.64
C VAL A 50 7.60 -11.58 -5.27
N ILE A 51 8.33 -10.48 -5.11
CA ILE A 51 8.25 -9.59 -3.93
C ILE A 51 7.50 -8.34 -4.38
N PHE A 52 6.29 -8.17 -3.84
CA PHE A 52 5.31 -7.21 -4.28
C PHE A 52 5.37 -5.95 -3.42
N PRO A 53 5.51 -4.75 -4.01
CA PRO A 53 5.45 -3.50 -3.26
C PRO A 53 3.99 -3.12 -2.99
N HIS A 54 3.45 -3.52 -1.84
CA HIS A 54 2.02 -3.44 -1.56
C HIS A 54 1.52 -2.00 -1.46
N ASP A 55 2.20 -1.14 -0.68
CA ASP A 55 1.84 0.29 -0.54
C ASP A 55 1.75 1.01 -1.90
N LYS A 56 2.71 0.75 -2.81
CA LYS A 56 2.71 1.37 -4.14
C LYS A 56 1.47 1.02 -4.96
N HIS A 57 0.91 -0.17 -4.75
CA HIS A 57 -0.32 -0.57 -5.41
C HIS A 57 -1.54 0.05 -4.73
N VAL A 58 -1.57 0.12 -3.40
CA VAL A 58 -2.63 0.81 -2.65
C VAL A 58 -2.72 2.27 -3.10
N GLU A 59 -1.61 3.01 -3.09
CA GLU A 59 -1.54 4.41 -3.57
C GLU A 59 -2.08 4.56 -5.01
N ALA A 60 -1.70 3.64 -5.90
CA ALA A 60 -2.12 3.68 -7.30
C ALA A 60 -3.61 3.36 -7.51
N VAL A 61 -4.17 2.49 -6.65
CA VAL A 61 -5.59 2.10 -6.67
C VAL A 61 -6.45 3.20 -6.07
N GLU A 62 -6.05 3.76 -4.92
CA GLU A 62 -6.72 4.87 -4.25
C GLU A 62 -6.76 6.13 -5.12
N ALA A 63 -5.67 6.43 -5.85
CA ALA A 63 -5.63 7.54 -6.81
C ALA A 63 -6.64 7.40 -7.97
N LYS A 64 -7.24 6.22 -8.14
CA LYS A 64 -8.32 5.94 -9.10
C LYS A 64 -9.67 5.69 -8.43
N ASN A 65 -9.82 6.10 -7.17
CA ASN A 65 -11.01 5.87 -6.33
C ASN A 65 -11.33 4.36 -6.13
N GLY A 66 -10.33 3.49 -6.24
CA GLY A 66 -10.46 2.09 -5.86
C GLY A 66 -10.15 1.89 -4.38
N ASP A 67 -10.45 0.70 -3.87
CA ASP A 67 -10.18 0.29 -2.50
C ASP A 67 -9.57 -1.12 -2.44
N CYS A 68 -9.43 -1.64 -1.21
CA CYS A 68 -8.91 -2.97 -0.94
C CYS A 68 -9.65 -4.09 -1.69
N SER A 69 -10.94 -3.93 -2.00
CA SER A 69 -11.78 -4.92 -2.69
C SER A 69 -11.44 -5.08 -4.18
N THR A 70 -10.63 -4.16 -4.71
CA THR A 70 -10.03 -4.25 -6.04
C THR A 70 -9.16 -5.51 -6.15
N CYS A 71 -8.43 -5.85 -5.08
CA CYS A 71 -7.42 -6.91 -5.08
C CYS A 71 -7.70 -8.04 -4.08
N HIS A 72 -8.67 -7.89 -3.18
CA HIS A 72 -8.99 -8.89 -2.17
C HIS A 72 -10.49 -9.18 -2.12
N ASN A 73 -10.84 -10.37 -1.65
CA ASN A 73 -12.21 -10.75 -1.38
C ASN A 73 -12.59 -10.33 0.04
N MET A 74 -13.77 -9.73 0.20
CA MET A 74 -14.42 -9.67 1.51
C MET A 74 -15.00 -11.05 1.82
N THR A 75 -14.67 -11.58 2.99
CA THR A 75 -15.19 -12.84 3.50
C THR A 75 -15.86 -12.61 4.84
N ASP A 76 -16.56 -13.62 5.36
CA ASP A 76 -17.18 -13.54 6.69
C ASP A 76 -16.15 -13.31 7.82
N ALA A 77 -14.89 -13.70 7.58
CA ALA A 77 -13.76 -13.49 8.51
C ALA A 77 -13.05 -12.13 8.30
N GLY A 78 -13.53 -11.30 7.37
CA GLY A 78 -12.87 -10.07 6.94
C GLY A 78 -12.19 -10.19 5.57
N MET A 79 -11.28 -9.25 5.27
CA MET A 79 -10.58 -9.22 3.98
C MET A 79 -9.58 -10.37 3.84
N SER A 80 -9.63 -11.06 2.71
CA SER A 80 -8.71 -12.17 2.42
C SER A 80 -7.27 -11.66 2.26
N GLU A 81 -6.29 -12.34 2.83
CA GLU A 81 -4.86 -11.98 2.67
C GLU A 81 -4.27 -12.36 1.31
N THR A 82 -5.00 -13.14 0.51
CA THR A 82 -4.57 -13.56 -0.84
C THR A 82 -5.16 -12.66 -1.92
N LEU A 83 -4.55 -12.69 -3.11
CA LEU A 83 -5.11 -12.02 -4.27
C LEU A 83 -6.52 -12.56 -4.57
N LYS A 84 -7.42 -11.66 -4.92
CA LYS A 84 -8.82 -11.93 -5.25
C LYS A 84 -8.97 -13.20 -6.08
N ASP A 85 -9.83 -14.10 -5.61
CA ASP A 85 -10.23 -15.37 -6.24
C ASP A 85 -9.11 -16.38 -6.55
N VAL A 86 -7.84 -16.11 -6.22
CA VAL A 86 -6.72 -16.99 -6.59
C VAL A 86 -6.88 -18.40 -6.02
N THR A 87 -7.36 -18.52 -4.79
CA THR A 87 -7.54 -19.81 -4.11
C THR A 87 -8.73 -20.61 -4.62
N SER A 88 -9.73 -19.94 -5.22
CA SER A 88 -10.88 -20.57 -5.86
C SER A 88 -10.53 -21.17 -7.23
N VAL A 89 -9.42 -20.74 -7.84
CA VAL A 89 -8.89 -21.32 -9.08
C VAL A 89 -8.17 -22.64 -8.79
N ALA A 90 -8.40 -23.65 -9.62
CA ALA A 90 -7.70 -24.93 -9.52
C ALA A 90 -6.18 -24.73 -9.49
N ALA A 91 -5.46 -25.38 -8.57
CA ALA A 91 -4.04 -25.16 -8.30
C ALA A 91 -3.16 -25.09 -9.56
N LYS A 92 -3.38 -26.01 -10.52
CA LYS A 92 -2.65 -26.06 -11.81
C LYS A 92 -2.86 -24.86 -12.74
N LYS A 93 -3.83 -23.99 -12.43
CA LYS A 93 -4.19 -22.78 -13.19
C LYS A 93 -3.88 -21.49 -12.43
N GLN A 94 -3.50 -21.57 -11.16
CA GLN A 94 -3.25 -20.38 -10.33
C GLN A 94 -2.08 -19.53 -10.84
N VAL A 95 -1.01 -20.13 -11.38
CA VAL A 95 0.09 -19.35 -12.00
C VAL A 95 -0.44 -18.52 -13.17
N THR A 96 -1.21 -19.14 -14.06
CA THR A 96 -1.82 -18.45 -15.21
C THR A 96 -2.78 -17.35 -14.74
N TYR A 97 -3.57 -17.62 -13.70
CA TYR A 97 -4.46 -16.63 -13.10
C TYR A 97 -3.69 -15.43 -12.54
N MET A 98 -2.63 -15.67 -11.75
CA MET A 98 -1.78 -14.59 -11.21
C MET A 98 -1.20 -13.72 -12.33
N HIS A 99 -0.67 -14.33 -13.38
CA HIS A 99 -0.15 -13.59 -14.53
C HIS A 99 -1.24 -12.74 -15.22
N ALA A 100 -2.41 -13.32 -15.45
CA ALA A 100 -3.52 -12.62 -16.10
C ALA A 100 -4.01 -11.45 -15.26
N THR A 101 -4.37 -11.68 -13.99
CA THR A 101 -4.95 -10.66 -13.10
C THR A 101 -4.01 -9.47 -12.90
N CYS A 102 -2.72 -9.72 -12.66
CA CYS A 102 -1.75 -8.64 -12.49
C CYS A 102 -1.56 -7.85 -13.79
N THR A 103 -1.30 -8.55 -14.90
CA THR A 103 -0.96 -7.88 -16.16
C THR A 103 -2.17 -7.20 -16.81
N GLU A 104 -3.39 -7.71 -16.61
CA GLU A 104 -4.61 -7.07 -17.10
C GLU A 104 -4.81 -5.68 -16.48
N CYS A 105 -4.61 -5.55 -15.17
CA CYS A 105 -4.66 -4.25 -14.50
C CYS A 105 -3.56 -3.32 -15.04
N HIS A 106 -2.33 -3.83 -15.18
CA HIS A 106 -1.21 -3.05 -15.73
C HIS A 106 -1.50 -2.56 -17.16
N VAL A 107 -2.09 -3.41 -18.01
CA VAL A 107 -2.50 -3.08 -19.38
C VAL A 107 -3.53 -1.94 -19.35
N LYS A 108 -4.61 -2.10 -18.59
CA LYS A 108 -5.69 -1.10 -18.50
C LYS A 108 -5.20 0.22 -17.94
N ALA A 109 -4.28 0.17 -16.97
CA ALA A 109 -3.72 1.35 -16.35
C ALA A 109 -2.63 2.04 -17.18
N GLY A 110 -2.06 1.35 -18.19
CA GLY A 110 -0.88 1.82 -18.91
C GLY A 110 0.36 1.93 -18.00
N LYS A 111 0.41 1.19 -16.89
CA LYS A 111 1.45 1.27 -15.86
C LYS A 111 1.81 -0.12 -15.36
N GLY A 112 3.09 -0.34 -15.02
CA GLY A 112 3.58 -1.62 -14.50
C GLY A 112 4.08 -2.58 -15.59
N PRO A 113 4.71 -3.70 -15.20
CA PRO A 113 5.28 -4.67 -16.13
C PRO A 113 4.23 -5.41 -16.94
N ARG A 114 4.58 -5.73 -18.19
CA ARG A 114 3.83 -6.62 -19.08
C ARG A 114 4.21 -8.08 -18.82
N LEU A 115 3.44 -9.01 -19.40
CA LEU A 115 3.70 -10.45 -19.27
C LEU A 115 5.11 -10.85 -19.76
N VAL A 116 5.64 -10.15 -20.77
CA VAL A 116 6.97 -10.41 -21.32
C VAL A 116 8.11 -9.86 -20.44
N ASP A 117 7.80 -9.04 -19.45
CA ASP A 117 8.77 -8.40 -18.55
C ASP A 117 9.07 -9.29 -17.33
N CYS A 118 9.34 -10.58 -17.56
CA CYS A 118 9.38 -11.62 -16.52
C CYS A 118 10.23 -11.23 -15.30
N ARG A 119 11.42 -10.67 -15.55
CA ARG A 119 12.43 -10.34 -14.52
C ARG A 119 12.13 -9.05 -13.75
N VAL A 120 11.14 -8.27 -14.19
CA VAL A 120 10.66 -7.10 -13.43
C VAL A 120 9.83 -7.56 -12.23
N CYS A 121 8.95 -8.55 -12.43
CA CYS A 121 8.19 -9.18 -11.34
C CYS A 121 9.05 -10.19 -10.57
N HIS A 122 9.73 -11.09 -11.29
CA HIS A 122 10.56 -12.15 -10.73
C HIS A 122 12.01 -11.68 -10.57
N ASN A 123 12.21 -10.62 -9.78
CA ASN A 123 13.52 -10.02 -9.58
C ASN A 123 14.37 -10.83 -8.58
N GLU A 124 15.47 -11.41 -9.06
CA GLU A 124 16.37 -12.24 -8.26
C GLU A 124 17.00 -11.49 -7.08
N ARG A 125 17.45 -10.25 -7.31
CA ARG A 125 18.07 -9.43 -6.27
C ARG A 125 17.07 -9.15 -5.15
N THR A 126 15.88 -8.67 -5.49
CA THR A 126 14.83 -8.37 -4.50
C THR A 126 14.39 -9.63 -3.74
N ALA A 127 14.22 -10.75 -4.43
CA ALA A 127 13.88 -12.02 -3.78
C ALA A 127 14.97 -12.47 -2.79
N SER A 128 16.24 -12.34 -3.17
CA SER A 128 17.38 -12.73 -2.33
C SER A 128 17.54 -11.82 -1.11
N GLU A 129 17.45 -10.51 -1.30
CA GLU A 129 17.47 -9.52 -0.20
C GLU A 129 16.33 -9.78 0.79
N PHE A 130 15.12 -10.05 0.29
CA PHE A 130 13.95 -10.33 1.13
C PHE A 130 14.11 -11.63 1.92
N ALA A 131 14.67 -12.68 1.31
CA ALA A 131 14.95 -13.94 1.99
C ALA A 131 16.03 -13.77 3.08
N GLY A 132 17.04 -12.94 2.84
CA GLY A 132 18.11 -12.66 3.81
C GLY A 132 17.65 -11.90 5.05
N LYS A 133 16.60 -11.07 4.94
CA LYS A 133 16.01 -10.31 6.05
C LYS A 133 15.17 -11.15 7.03
N LYS A 134 14.81 -12.39 6.67
CA LYS A 134 14.00 -13.28 7.54
C LYS A 134 14.86 -14.12 8.51
N LYS A 135 16.06 -13.65 8.87
CA LYS A 135 16.94 -14.30 9.85
C LYS A 135 16.89 -13.60 11.19
#